data_AF-A0A8W8NPV8-F1
#
_entry.id   AF-A0A8W8NPV8-F1
#
_cell.length_a   1.000
_cell.length_b   1.000
_cell.length_c   1.000
_cell.angle_alpha   90.00
_cell.angle_beta   90.00
_cell.angle_gamma   90.00
#
_symmetry.space_group_name_H-M   'P 1'
#
loop_
_entity.id
_entity.type
_entity.pdbx_description
1 polymer ?
#
loop_
_entity_poly.entity_id
_entity_poly.type
_entity_poly.pdbx_seq_one_letter_code
_entity_poly.pdbx_strand_id
1 'polypeptide(L)'
;MGLSLQAQLCIVVFGIVLSSCIHLHEFRKLDGYSFSVYLADYCPRNETEWKARSTAINCTDKNGYACLPNKNITELLEFCYTIPFIWIEEGVCLYLNKRPSIVLTYNCSQFQFGCPNSSHTSFDLFEI
;
A
#
# COMPACT_ATOMS: atom_id res chain seq x y z
N MET A 1 31.34 30.20 25.96
CA MET A 1 31.47 30.28 24.49
C MET A 1 30.09 30.06 23.90
N GLY A 2 29.42 31.14 23.47
CA GLY A 2 28.11 31.07 22.83
C GLY A 2 28.25 30.94 21.31
N LEU A 3 27.39 30.14 20.68
CA LEU A 3 27.34 30.05 19.22
C LEU A 3 26.79 31.36 18.63
N SER A 4 27.32 31.77 17.48
CA SER A 4 26.86 32.98 16.78
C SER A 4 25.41 32.79 16.28
N LEU A 5 24.69 33.91 16.14
CA LEU A 5 23.32 33.93 15.63
C LEU A 5 23.20 33.23 14.26
N GLN A 6 24.23 33.34 13.42
CA GLN A 6 24.31 32.66 12.13
C GLN A 6 24.37 31.13 12.27
N ALA A 7 25.17 30.62 13.21
CA ALA A 7 25.26 29.18 13.47
C ALA A 7 23.94 28.62 14.02
N GLN A 8 23.26 29.37 14.89
CA GLN A 8 21.93 28.99 15.40
C GLN A 8 20.89 28.92 14.28
N LEU A 9 20.91 29.90 13.35
CA LEU A 9 19.99 29.92 12.20
C LEU A 9 20.21 28.70 11.28
N CYS A 10 21.47 28.35 11.00
CA CYS A 10 21.80 27.18 10.18
C CYS A 10 21.33 25.87 10.81
N ILE A 11 21.46 25.71 12.13
CA ILE A 11 21.02 24.49 12.84
C ILE A 11 19.50 24.35 12.75
N VAL A 12 18.74 25.43 12.92
CA VAL A 12 17.28 25.41 12.83
C VAL A 12 16.82 25.06 11.41
N VAL A 13 17.42 25.68 10.38
CA VAL A 13 17.09 25.38 8.99
C VAL A 13 17.43 23.92 8.64
N PHE A 14 18.60 23.43 9.07
CA PHE A 14 19.00 22.04 8.83
C PHE A 14 18.06 21.05 9.54
N GLY A 15 17.64 21.37 10.78
CA GLY A 15 16.66 20.58 11.51
C GLY A 15 15.29 20.53 10.81
N ILE A 16 14.81 21.66 10.26
CA ILE A 16 13.55 21.72 9.51
C ILE A 16 13.63 20.94 8.20
N VAL A 17 14.76 21.03 7.48
CA VAL A 17 15.00 20.26 6.24
C VAL A 17 15.03 18.76 6.54
N LEU A 18 15.81 18.35 7.56
CA LEU A 18 15.86 16.95 7.99
C LEU A 18 14.48 16.45 8.44
N SER A 19 13.76 17.21 9.27
CA SER A 19 12.42 16.83 9.74
C SER A 19 11.41 16.68 8.60
N SER A 20 11.50 17.54 7.58
CA SER A 20 10.67 17.46 6.38
C SER A 20 10.98 16.21 5.54
N CYS A 21 12.25 15.78 5.49
CA CYS A 21 12.64 14.53 4.85
C CYS A 21 12.12 13.28 5.58
N ILE A 22 11.98 13.32 6.91
CA ILE A 22 11.44 12.19 7.69
C ILE A 22 9.92 12.05 7.48
N HIS A 23 9.23 13.16 7.15
CA HIS A 23 7.79 13.15 6.89
C HIS A 23 7.40 12.66 5.48
N LEU A 24 8.38 12.54 4.57
CA LEU A 24 8.27 11.69 3.39
C LEU A 24 8.38 10.24 3.86
N HIS A 25 7.36 9.75 4.56
CA HIS A 25 7.24 8.36 4.97
C HIS A 25 7.47 7.49 3.74
N GLU A 26 8.65 6.88 3.68
CA GLU A 26 9.10 6.07 2.58
C GLU A 26 8.02 5.03 2.29
N PHE A 27 7.48 5.08 1.07
CA PHE A 27 6.94 3.88 0.46
C PHE A 27 8.08 2.86 0.44
N ARG A 28 8.16 2.00 1.46
CA ARG A 28 9.22 1.00 1.59
C ARG A 28 9.03 -0.01 0.47
N LYS A 29 9.73 0.22 -0.63
CA LYS A 29 9.70 -0.64 -1.82
C LYS A 29 10.32 -1.98 -1.47
N LEU A 30 9.63 -3.06 -1.82
CA LEU A 30 10.08 -4.42 -1.60
C LEU A 30 10.74 -5.00 -2.86
N ASP A 31 11.87 -5.66 -2.66
CA ASP A 31 12.59 -6.35 -3.73
C ASP A 31 12.05 -7.76 -4.01
N GLY A 32 12.29 -8.24 -5.23
CA GLY A 32 12.02 -9.63 -5.64
C GLY A 32 10.60 -9.87 -6.16
N TYR A 33 9.83 -8.81 -6.39
CA TYR A 33 8.60 -8.82 -7.16
C TYR A 33 8.87 -8.44 -8.63
N SER A 34 7.99 -8.82 -9.56
CA SER A 34 8.09 -8.47 -10.98
C SER A 34 7.64 -7.04 -11.31
N PHE A 35 6.99 -6.36 -10.37
CA PHE A 35 6.56 -4.97 -10.45
C PHE A 35 6.82 -4.25 -9.11
N SER A 36 6.64 -2.93 -9.08
CA SER A 36 6.81 -2.14 -7.86
C SER A 36 5.76 -2.51 -6.81
N VAL A 37 6.23 -2.97 -5.65
CA VAL A 37 5.41 -3.32 -4.48
C VAL A 37 5.95 -2.57 -3.28
N TYR A 38 5.05 -2.06 -2.45
CA TYR A 38 5.38 -1.26 -1.28
C TYR A 38 4.70 -1.84 -0.04
N LEU A 39 5.34 -1.72 1.13
CA LEU A 39 4.67 -2.01 2.40
C LEU A 39 3.62 -0.95 2.69
N ALA A 40 2.48 -1.40 3.20
CA ALA A 40 1.41 -0.55 3.71
C ALA A 40 1.12 -0.91 5.18
N ASP A 41 0.86 0.09 6.01
CA ASP A 41 0.44 -0.13 7.39
C ASP A 41 -1.04 -0.49 7.49
N TYR A 42 -1.85 0.05 6.57
CA TYR A 42 -3.28 -0.22 6.43
C TYR A 42 -3.70 -0.03 4.97
N CYS A 43 -4.74 -0.76 4.57
CA CYS A 43 -5.38 -0.53 3.27
C CYS A 43 -6.36 0.64 3.33
N PRO A 44 -6.61 1.32 2.19
CA PRO A 44 -7.57 2.42 2.13
C PRO A 44 -8.94 2.04 2.67
N ARG A 45 -9.56 2.95 3.44
CA ARG A 45 -10.87 2.72 4.08
C ARG A 45 -12.05 3.37 3.36
N ASN A 46 -11.77 4.11 2.29
CA ASN A 46 -12.76 4.81 1.48
C ASN A 46 -12.15 5.21 0.12
N GLU A 47 -13.01 5.64 -0.81
CA GLU A 47 -12.62 6.07 -2.16
C GLU A 47 -11.57 7.21 -2.15
N THR A 48 -11.66 8.13 -1.19
CA THR A 48 -10.72 9.28 -1.10
C THR A 48 -9.30 8.80 -0.76
N GLU A 49 -9.18 7.93 0.25
CA GLU A 49 -7.90 7.29 0.59
C GLU A 49 -7.39 6.43 -0.57
N TRP A 50 -8.29 5.65 -1.21
CA TRP A 50 -7.94 4.79 -2.33
C TRP A 50 -7.33 5.60 -3.48
N LYS A 51 -7.98 6.71 -3.84
CA LYS A 51 -7.52 7.59 -4.92
C LYS A 51 -6.19 8.25 -4.56
N ALA A 52 -6.01 8.68 -3.31
CA ALA A 52 -4.77 9.26 -2.83
C ALA A 52 -3.60 8.25 -2.92
N ARG A 53 -3.80 7.01 -2.46
CA ARG A 53 -2.77 5.96 -2.54
C ARG A 53 -2.47 5.54 -3.97
N SER A 54 -3.51 5.30 -4.77
CA SER A 54 -3.41 4.96 -6.19
C SER A 54 -2.58 5.99 -6.97
N THR A 55 -2.85 7.28 -6.73
CA THR A 55 -2.10 8.40 -7.34
C THR A 55 -0.66 8.44 -6.84
N ALA A 56 -0.43 8.25 -5.54
CA ALA A 56 0.89 8.34 -4.94
C ALA A 56 1.89 7.30 -5.47
N ILE A 57 1.40 6.11 -5.87
CA ILE A 57 2.23 5.06 -6.50
C ILE A 57 2.07 4.96 -8.02
N ASN A 58 1.44 5.97 -8.65
CA ASN A 58 1.26 6.10 -10.11
C ASN A 58 0.52 4.91 -10.77
N CYS A 59 -0.53 4.41 -10.10
CA CYS A 59 -1.45 3.49 -10.76
C CYS A 59 -2.33 4.25 -11.77
N THR A 60 -2.79 3.55 -12.80
CA THR A 60 -3.61 4.08 -13.90
C THR A 60 -4.77 3.13 -14.17
N ASP A 61 -5.69 3.52 -15.04
CA ASP A 61 -6.83 2.69 -15.45
C ASP A 61 -6.42 1.37 -16.14
N LYS A 62 -5.14 1.23 -16.54
CA LYS A 62 -4.60 0.01 -17.13
C LYS A 62 -3.93 -0.92 -16.10
N ASN A 63 -3.52 -0.38 -14.96
CA ASN A 63 -2.82 -1.09 -13.90
C ASN A 63 -3.43 -0.70 -12.54
N GLY A 64 -4.49 -1.40 -12.16
CA GLY A 64 -5.33 -1.07 -11.02
C GLY A 64 -4.57 -1.11 -9.69
N TYR A 65 -4.88 -0.18 -8.82
CA TYR A 65 -4.38 -0.20 -7.44
C TYR A 65 -4.95 -1.40 -6.70
N ALA A 66 -4.08 -2.11 -5.97
CA ALA A 66 -4.47 -3.14 -5.04
C ALA A 66 -3.70 -2.96 -3.73
N CYS A 67 -4.39 -3.24 -2.62
CA CYS A 67 -3.78 -3.40 -1.30
C CYS A 67 -4.18 -4.77 -0.76
N LEU A 68 -3.22 -5.71 -0.69
CA LEU A 68 -3.46 -7.10 -0.35
C LEU A 68 -2.39 -7.62 0.62
N PRO A 69 -2.70 -8.62 1.45
CA PRO A 69 -1.69 -9.28 2.26
C PRO A 69 -0.66 -10.02 1.39
N ASN A 70 0.53 -10.25 1.96
CA ASN A 70 1.47 -11.24 1.43
C ASN A 70 0.94 -12.67 1.63
N LYS A 71 1.59 -13.68 1.02
CA LYS A 71 1.20 -15.09 1.15
C LYS A 71 1.05 -15.61 2.58
N ASN A 72 1.85 -15.09 3.51
CA ASN A 72 1.85 -15.54 4.90
C ASN A 72 0.88 -14.73 5.78
N ILE A 73 0.19 -13.73 5.21
CA ILE A 73 -0.77 -12.84 5.88
C ILE A 73 -0.11 -12.10 7.07
N THR A 74 1.17 -11.73 6.92
CA THR A 74 1.93 -11.03 7.96
C THR A 74 2.13 -9.54 7.65
N GLU A 75 1.97 -9.15 6.39
CA GLU A 75 2.25 -7.80 5.89
C GLU A 75 1.17 -7.41 4.89
N LEU A 76 0.77 -6.14 4.90
CA LEU A 76 -0.05 -5.55 3.85
C LEU A 76 0.85 -4.90 2.80
N LEU A 77 0.52 -5.14 1.54
CA LEU A 77 1.27 -4.72 0.38
C LEU A 77 0.38 -3.89 -0.52
N GLU A 78 0.87 -2.74 -0.97
CA GLU A 78 0.21 -1.97 -2.01
C GLU A 78 1.03 -1.94 -3.31
N PHE A 79 0.33 -1.99 -4.43
CA PHE A 79 0.94 -2.08 -5.76
C PHE A 79 -0.06 -1.75 -6.87
N CYS A 80 0.47 -1.47 -8.06
CA CYS A 80 -0.34 -1.41 -9.28
C CYS A 80 -0.28 -2.77 -9.96
N TYR A 81 -1.41 -3.46 -10.03
CA TYR A 81 -1.46 -4.78 -10.65
C TYR A 81 -1.50 -4.68 -12.17
N THR A 82 -1.13 -5.74 -12.88
CA THR A 82 -0.98 -5.70 -14.35
C THR A 82 -2.30 -5.62 -15.11
N ILE A 83 -3.45 -5.69 -14.41
CA ILE A 83 -4.80 -5.57 -14.97
C ILE A 83 -5.57 -4.43 -14.29
N PRO A 84 -6.60 -3.87 -14.93
CA PRO A 84 -7.38 -2.74 -14.40
C PRO A 84 -8.09 -3.03 -13.07
N PHE A 85 -8.60 -4.26 -12.91
CA PHE A 85 -9.28 -4.70 -11.70
C PHE A 85 -9.20 -6.21 -11.53
N ILE A 86 -9.43 -6.66 -10.31
CA ILE A 86 -9.52 -8.08 -9.94
C ILE A 86 -10.97 -8.35 -9.53
N TRP A 87 -11.55 -9.42 -10.08
CA TRP A 87 -12.86 -9.92 -9.66
C TRP A 87 -12.68 -10.76 -8.40
N ILE A 88 -13.40 -10.43 -7.33
CA ILE A 88 -13.31 -11.09 -6.03
C ILE A 88 -14.62 -11.82 -5.77
N GLU A 89 -14.56 -13.14 -5.71
CA GLU A 89 -15.73 -13.97 -5.42
C GLU A 89 -16.08 -13.92 -3.92
N GLU A 90 -17.35 -14.15 -3.61
CA GLU A 90 -17.80 -14.35 -2.23
C GLU A 90 -17.04 -15.51 -1.56
N GLY A 91 -16.65 -15.33 -0.28
CA GLY A 91 -16.02 -16.38 0.51
C GLY A 91 -14.56 -16.68 0.17
N VAL A 92 -13.95 -15.92 -0.75
CA VAL A 92 -12.52 -16.02 -1.07
C VAL A 92 -11.78 -14.73 -0.79
N CYS A 93 -10.55 -14.88 -0.33
CA CYS A 93 -9.66 -13.80 0.06
C CYS A 93 -8.43 -13.82 -0.86
N LEU A 94 -7.86 -12.66 -1.15
CA LEU A 94 -6.72 -12.52 -2.06
C LEU A 94 -5.41 -12.28 -1.30
N TYR A 95 -4.30 -12.70 -1.90
CA TYR A 95 -2.95 -12.34 -1.46
C TYR A 95 -1.99 -12.23 -2.64
N LEU A 96 -0.93 -11.45 -2.47
CA LEU A 96 0.14 -11.38 -3.45
C LEU A 96 1.24 -12.40 -3.13
N ASN A 97 1.49 -13.32 -4.05
CA ASN A 97 2.60 -14.26 -3.95
C ASN A 97 3.87 -13.65 -4.57
N LYS A 98 4.96 -13.58 -3.80
CA LYS A 98 6.19 -12.88 -4.20
C LYS A 98 6.80 -13.36 -5.52
N ARG A 99 6.90 -14.67 -5.72
CA ARG A 99 7.42 -15.29 -6.95
C ARG A 99 6.40 -16.33 -7.41
N PRO A 100 5.67 -16.12 -8.52
CA PRO A 100 5.98 -15.21 -9.64
C PRO A 100 5.32 -13.80 -9.63
N SER A 101 5.00 -13.21 -8.47
CA SER A 101 4.30 -11.91 -8.36
C SER A 101 2.91 -11.95 -8.97
N ILE A 102 2.12 -12.91 -8.53
CA ILE A 102 0.74 -13.11 -8.96
C ILE A 102 -0.19 -13.04 -7.76
N VAL A 103 -1.38 -12.48 -8.00
CA VAL A 103 -2.46 -12.52 -7.02
C VAL A 103 -3.10 -13.91 -7.06
N LEU A 104 -3.26 -14.50 -5.89
CA LEU A 104 -3.86 -15.83 -5.70
C LEU A 104 -4.98 -15.72 -4.66
N THR A 105 -5.88 -16.70 -4.71
CA THR A 105 -7.02 -16.82 -3.79
C THR A 105 -6.75 -17.86 -2.71
N TYR A 106 -7.41 -17.70 -1.57
CA TYR A 106 -7.60 -18.76 -0.58
C TYR A 106 -9.00 -18.67 0.01
N ASN A 107 -9.51 -19.80 0.49
CA ASN A 107 -10.82 -19.85 1.12
C ASN A 107 -10.75 -19.21 2.52
N CYS A 108 -11.67 -18.31 2.82
CA CYS A 108 -11.64 -17.55 4.08
C CYS A 108 -12.09 -18.37 5.30
N SER A 109 -12.08 -19.70 5.25
CA SER A 109 -12.49 -20.60 6.34
C SER A 109 -11.72 -20.39 7.66
N GLN A 110 -10.58 -19.70 7.61
CA GLN A 110 -9.74 -19.37 8.76
C GLN A 110 -9.96 -17.95 9.31
N PHE A 111 -10.86 -17.15 8.70
CA PHE A 111 -11.04 -15.73 9.00
C PHE A 111 -12.40 -15.48 9.62
N GLN A 112 -12.42 -14.77 10.75
CA GLN A 112 -13.66 -14.33 11.40
C GLN A 112 -14.17 -12.99 10.84
N PHE A 113 -13.28 -12.17 10.27
CA PHE A 113 -13.56 -10.82 9.78
C PHE A 113 -12.73 -10.52 8.52
N GLY A 114 -13.17 -9.56 7.70
CA GLY A 114 -12.47 -9.13 6.48
C GLY A 114 -12.64 -10.06 5.27
N CYS A 115 -13.46 -11.11 5.41
CA CYS A 115 -13.86 -11.96 4.29
C CYS A 115 -15.00 -11.27 3.51
N PRO A 116 -14.91 -11.21 2.17
CA PRO A 116 -16.01 -10.77 1.34
C PRO A 116 -17.27 -11.62 1.52
N ASN A 117 -18.36 -10.97 1.94
CA ASN A 117 -19.69 -11.59 2.02
C ASN A 117 -20.48 -11.49 0.69
N SER A 118 -19.91 -10.81 -0.30
CA SER A 118 -20.46 -10.73 -1.65
C SER A 118 -19.35 -10.57 -2.67
N SER A 119 -19.69 -10.97 -3.88
CA SER A 119 -18.90 -10.85 -5.08
C SER A 119 -18.78 -9.37 -5.52
N HIS A 120 -17.56 -8.85 -5.65
CA HIS A 120 -17.27 -7.43 -5.96
C HIS A 120 -15.91 -7.25 -6.68
N THR A 121 -15.55 -6.03 -7.04
CA THR A 121 -14.29 -5.75 -7.76
C THR A 121 -13.22 -5.16 -6.84
N SER A 122 -11.95 -5.21 -7.25
CA SER A 122 -10.86 -4.60 -6.48
C SER A 122 -10.97 -3.08 -6.27
N PHE A 123 -11.87 -2.40 -7.00
CA PHE A 123 -12.20 -1.00 -6.73
C PHE A 123 -13.01 -0.83 -5.45
N ASP A 124 -13.81 -1.82 -5.09
CA ASP A 124 -14.76 -1.77 -3.98
C ASP A 124 -14.17 -2.40 -2.70
N LEU A 125 -12.86 -2.70 -2.69
CA LEU A 125 -12.16 -3.35 -1.57
C LEU A 125 -12.27 -2.57 -0.24
N PHE A 126 -12.55 -1.26 -0.30
CA PHE A 126 -12.75 -0.43 0.88
C PHE A 126 -14.17 -0.51 1.46
N GLU A 127 -15.10 -1.20 0.80
CA GLU A 127 -16.52 -1.30 1.22
C GLU A 127 -16.83 -2.56 2.06
N ILE A 128 -15.83 -3.39 2.34
CA ILE A 128 -15.94 -4.73 2.97
C ILE A 128 -15.66 -4.71 4.48
#